data_AF-A0A5N6DN47-F1
#
_entry.id   AF-A0A5N6DN47-F1
#
_cell.length_a   1.000
_cell.length_b   1.000
_cell.length_c   1.000
_cell.angle_alpha   90.00
_cell.angle_beta   90.00
_cell.angle_gamma   90.00
#
_symmetry.space_group_name_H-M   'P 1'
#
loop_
_entity.id
_entity.type
_entity.pdbx_description
1 polymer ?
#
loop_
_entity_poly.entity_id
_entity_poly.type
_entity_poly.pdbx_seq_one_letter_code
_entity_poly.pdbx_strand_id
1 'polypeptide(L)'
;MNNVREWLFGADAKGKPPVNEANTYPVHTLDRMKEYETFVATVMLFNDVLDADMLNASLSRLLEIGDWRKLGGRLKRDGNGRLQIHVPPAFTEDQPAITYTHICLTEMKISDHPVAKLLPTRTGAPSIQPLPESAEFRTLQVRKDFPTSLDALIKADLPQMSLHIHSFQDATVVGLAWPHTLMDGAGRAALMRSWSLVMADQVEKVPLVAGARHDVLSDLPLVDSNQDEFLISKRRLRNIRLARFLCRWGWDKLTGPAKVSRAMYLPKVKYDMLVNSIKGKVSQLEADVNKKLYISEADALTAWITQQVALLEPSPRPVTIMNLINCRYRLKQLLHLDGVYLQNMVLMSYTLLSAREARGAVAPLALSHREQTTQQTTVPRVVSFLQWFRSHIDNSRHTIPFCGEPDSVIVFSNSLTKAELIKVTDFAPVMLCVGEGDQTRSNPHGTMVNFFFKDANEPIPHVNALSILGKDHSGGTWFSGHLSLQVWEVLEQQVKLLGED
;
A
#
# COMPACT_ATOMS: atom_id res chain seq x y z
N MET A 1 -8.97 30.77 -54.74
CA MET A 1 -8.94 32.09 -54.06
C MET A 1 -9.32 31.94 -52.58
N ASN A 2 -8.52 31.20 -51.80
CA ASN A 2 -8.75 31.01 -50.35
C ASN A 2 -7.53 31.43 -49.49
N ASN A 3 -6.55 32.14 -50.05
CA ASN A 3 -5.30 32.50 -49.35
C ASN A 3 -5.14 34.03 -49.15
N VAL A 4 -6.21 34.75 -48.79
CA VAL A 4 -6.13 36.19 -48.49
C VAL A 4 -6.83 36.57 -47.17
N ARG A 5 -7.50 35.63 -46.49
CA ARG A 5 -8.18 35.89 -45.21
C ARG A 5 -7.36 35.59 -43.94
N GLU A 6 -6.29 34.79 -44.04
CA GLU A 6 -5.42 34.47 -42.88
C GLU A 6 -4.38 35.56 -42.56
N TRP A 7 -4.23 36.59 -43.42
CA TRP A 7 -3.20 37.63 -43.25
C TRP A 7 -3.72 38.91 -42.55
N LEU A 8 -5.04 39.11 -42.45
CA LEU A 8 -5.62 40.41 -42.05
C LEU A 8 -6.26 40.46 -40.65
N PHE A 9 -6.35 39.35 -39.92
CA PHE A 9 -6.89 39.34 -38.55
C PHE A 9 -5.93 38.71 -37.57
N GLY A 10 -4.99 39.54 -37.11
CA GLY A 10 -4.66 39.70 -35.70
C GLY A 10 -4.19 38.45 -34.95
N ALA A 11 -2.87 38.37 -34.81
CA ALA A 11 -2.20 37.52 -33.84
C ALA A 11 -2.72 37.77 -32.42
N ASP A 12 -3.48 36.81 -31.89
CA ASP A 12 -3.52 36.61 -30.45
C ASP A 12 -2.28 35.82 -30.06
N ALA A 13 -1.47 36.47 -29.22
CA ALA A 13 -0.23 35.97 -28.69
C ALA A 13 -0.39 34.51 -28.22
N LYS A 14 0.48 33.63 -28.74
CA LYS A 14 0.85 32.40 -28.02
C LYS A 14 1.51 32.81 -26.70
N GLY A 15 0.67 33.14 -25.72
CA GLY A 15 1.05 33.09 -24.32
C GLY A 15 1.28 31.62 -23.98
N LYS A 16 2.49 31.11 -24.25
CA LYS A 16 3.04 30.11 -23.35
C LYS A 16 3.06 30.80 -21.99
N PRO A 17 2.35 30.32 -20.96
CA PRO A 17 2.75 30.71 -19.62
C PRO A 17 4.22 30.28 -19.47
N PRO A 18 5.06 31.03 -18.74
CA PRO A 18 6.37 30.53 -18.37
C PRO A 18 6.11 29.32 -17.46
N VAL A 19 6.07 28.11 -18.05
CA VAL A 19 6.24 26.90 -17.28
C VAL A 19 7.68 26.99 -16.80
N ASN A 20 7.84 27.43 -15.57
CA ASN A 20 9.12 27.38 -14.89
C ASN A 20 9.40 25.89 -14.67
N GLU A 21 10.06 25.23 -15.65
CA GLU A 21 10.32 23.78 -15.66
C GLU A 21 10.99 23.31 -14.36
N ALA A 22 11.70 24.21 -13.68
CA ALA A 22 12.29 23.98 -12.36
C ALA A 22 11.26 23.58 -11.28
N ASN A 23 9.99 23.99 -11.38
CA ASN A 23 8.98 23.82 -10.33
C ASN A 23 7.87 22.82 -10.69
N THR A 24 8.03 22.09 -11.80
CA THR A 24 7.06 21.09 -12.25
C THR A 24 7.70 19.70 -12.23
N TYR A 25 7.01 18.74 -11.64
CA TYR A 25 7.39 17.33 -11.63
C TYR A 25 6.39 16.50 -12.43
N PRO A 26 6.86 15.49 -13.17
CA PRO A 26 5.95 14.57 -13.85
C PRO A 26 5.29 13.60 -12.87
N VAL A 27 4.06 13.19 -13.23
CA VAL A 27 3.45 11.95 -12.74
C VAL A 27 3.88 10.85 -13.70
N HIS A 28 4.72 9.92 -13.22
CA HIS A 28 5.38 8.94 -14.08
C HIS A 28 4.41 7.90 -14.60
N THR A 29 4.84 7.14 -15.60
CA THR A 29 3.98 6.20 -16.32
C THR A 29 3.18 5.26 -15.41
N LEU A 30 3.84 4.62 -14.43
CA LEU A 30 3.15 3.71 -13.49
C LEU A 30 2.18 4.44 -12.55
N ASP A 31 2.44 5.71 -12.23
CA ASP A 31 1.61 6.52 -11.35
C ASP A 31 0.31 6.99 -12.04
N ARG A 32 0.23 6.91 -13.37
CA ARG A 32 -0.91 7.40 -14.18
C ARG A 32 -2.10 6.43 -14.24
N MET A 33 -2.02 5.26 -13.61
CA MET A 33 -3.13 4.31 -13.56
C MET A 33 -4.39 4.95 -13.00
N LYS A 34 -5.54 4.62 -13.60
CA LYS A 34 -6.83 5.08 -13.05
C LYS A 34 -7.07 4.49 -11.66
N GLU A 35 -6.59 3.27 -11.42
CA GLU A 35 -6.63 2.59 -10.13
C GLU A 35 -5.83 3.31 -9.03
N TYR A 36 -4.91 4.21 -9.38
CA TYR A 36 -4.16 5.03 -8.43
C TYR A 36 -4.74 6.44 -8.25
N GLU A 37 -5.79 6.81 -8.99
CA GLU A 37 -6.52 8.07 -8.75
C GLU A 37 -7.47 7.98 -7.53
N THR A 38 -7.05 7.25 -6.49
CA THR A 38 -7.72 7.11 -5.19
C THR A 38 -6.82 7.67 -4.09
N PHE A 39 -7.33 7.75 -2.85
CA PHE A 39 -6.55 8.20 -1.70
C PHE A 39 -6.20 7.03 -0.80
N VAL A 40 -4.91 6.90 -0.49
CA VAL A 40 -4.46 6.06 0.62
C VAL A 40 -4.50 6.91 1.87
N ALA A 41 -5.15 6.42 2.92
CA ALA A 41 -5.13 7.06 4.22
C ALA A 41 -4.77 6.05 5.31
N THR A 42 -3.99 6.51 6.28
CA THR A 42 -3.39 5.66 7.31
C THR A 42 -3.67 6.25 8.69
N VAL A 43 -3.85 5.38 9.68
CA VAL A 43 -3.88 5.73 11.10
C VAL A 43 -2.67 5.08 11.74
N MET A 44 -1.80 5.89 12.32
CA MET A 44 -0.59 5.46 13.04
C MET A 44 -0.79 5.72 14.53
N LEU A 45 -0.58 4.71 15.36
CA LEU A 45 -0.78 4.78 16.81
C LEU A 45 0.57 4.91 17.51
N PHE A 46 0.67 5.90 18.40
CA PHE A 46 1.75 6.08 19.35
C PHE A 46 1.18 6.04 20.76
N ASN A 47 1.78 5.23 21.63
CA ASN A 47 1.43 5.11 23.05
C ASN A 47 2.14 6.16 23.92
N ASP A 48 2.58 7.25 23.30
CA ASP A 48 3.20 8.41 23.94
C ASP A 48 2.54 9.68 23.39
N VAL A 49 2.58 10.76 24.17
CA VAL A 49 2.07 12.07 23.73
C VAL A 49 3.18 12.78 22.97
N LEU A 50 2.92 13.07 21.69
CA LEU A 50 3.84 13.74 20.77
C LEU A 50 3.38 15.18 20.52
N ASP A 51 4.34 16.07 20.25
CA ASP A 51 4.08 17.43 19.85
C ASP A 51 3.57 17.48 18.40
N ALA A 52 2.27 17.74 18.23
CA ALA A 52 1.59 17.76 16.94
C ALA A 52 2.15 18.83 15.98
N ASP A 53 2.56 19.98 16.51
CA ASP A 53 3.06 21.08 15.71
C ASP A 53 4.50 20.82 15.27
N MET A 54 5.32 20.19 16.12
CA MET A 54 6.65 19.70 15.71
C MET A 54 6.55 18.58 14.67
N LEU A 55 5.56 17.69 14.76
CA LEU A 55 5.27 16.69 13.73
C LEU A 55 4.99 17.39 12.38
N ASN A 56 4.10 18.39 12.36
CA ASN A 56 3.79 19.14 11.14
C ASN A 56 5.00 19.94 10.60
N ALA A 57 5.71 20.66 11.49
CA ALA A 57 6.83 21.50 11.12
C ALA A 57 8.00 20.68 10.55
N SER A 58 8.34 19.55 11.16
CA SER A 58 9.41 18.65 10.68
C SER A 58 9.04 17.98 9.36
N LEU A 59 7.77 17.61 9.15
CA LEU A 59 7.33 17.06 7.86
C LEU A 59 7.41 18.12 6.77
N SER A 60 6.92 19.33 7.06
CA SER A 60 7.00 20.46 6.14
C SER A 60 8.46 20.79 5.79
N ARG A 61 9.35 20.76 6.78
CA ARG A 61 10.78 20.95 6.59
C ARG A 61 11.41 19.88 5.70
N LEU A 62 11.05 18.61 5.86
CA LEU A 62 11.49 17.54 4.95
C LEU A 62 11.10 17.86 3.51
N LEU A 63 9.88 18.35 3.30
CA LEU A 63 9.38 18.69 1.97
C LEU A 63 10.10 19.91 1.36
N GLU A 64 10.91 20.66 2.11
CA GLU A 64 11.76 21.72 1.53
C GLU A 64 13.11 21.20 1.01
N ILE A 65 13.50 19.97 1.36
CA ILE A 65 14.83 19.43 1.04
C ILE A 65 14.87 18.88 -0.38
N GLY A 66 15.55 19.60 -1.28
CA GLY A 66 15.80 19.15 -2.65
C GLY A 66 14.50 18.75 -3.37
N ASP A 67 14.47 17.52 -3.90
CA ASP A 67 13.33 17.00 -4.66
C ASP A 67 12.24 16.34 -3.79
N TRP A 68 12.38 16.29 -2.45
CA TRP A 68 11.29 15.90 -1.55
C TRP A 68 10.08 16.83 -1.69
N ARG A 69 10.31 18.08 -2.12
CA ARG A 69 9.28 19.07 -2.43
C ARG A 69 8.22 18.61 -3.42
N LYS A 70 8.52 17.60 -4.24
CA LYS A 70 7.54 16.92 -5.09
C LYS A 70 6.30 16.47 -4.30
N LEU A 71 6.48 15.95 -3.07
CA LEU A 71 5.38 15.47 -2.25
C LEU A 71 4.47 16.60 -1.74
N GLY A 72 5.04 17.79 -1.53
CA GLY A 72 4.31 18.98 -1.12
C GLY A 72 3.65 19.74 -2.27
N GLY A 73 3.76 19.26 -3.52
CA GLY A 73 3.16 19.89 -4.70
C GLY A 73 1.64 19.72 -4.79
N ARG A 74 1.05 20.40 -5.78
CA ARG A 74 -0.36 20.28 -6.18
C ARG A 74 -0.48 19.55 -7.50
N LEU A 75 -1.44 18.65 -7.61
CA LEU A 75 -1.74 18.01 -8.89
C LEU A 75 -2.48 18.98 -9.81
N LYS A 76 -2.06 19.05 -11.07
CA LYS A 76 -2.72 19.80 -12.14
C LYS A 76 -2.84 18.92 -13.37
N ARG A 77 -3.83 19.25 -14.22
CA ARG A 77 -3.96 18.65 -15.56
C ARG A 77 -3.40 19.64 -16.57
N ASP A 78 -2.52 19.17 -17.45
CA ASP A 78 -2.04 19.98 -18.58
C ASP A 78 -3.11 20.10 -19.68
N GLY A 79 -2.79 20.85 -20.75
CA GLY A 79 -3.70 21.05 -21.88
C GLY A 79 -4.10 19.76 -22.62
N ASN A 80 -3.39 18.66 -22.38
CA ASN A 80 -3.69 17.33 -22.91
C ASN A 80 -4.37 16.41 -21.87
N GLY A 81 -4.74 16.96 -20.70
CA GLY A 81 -5.39 16.24 -19.61
C GLY A 81 -4.45 15.36 -18.77
N ARG A 82 -3.13 15.41 -19.00
CA ARG A 82 -2.15 14.60 -18.26
C ARG A 82 -1.86 15.22 -16.90
N LEU A 83 -1.67 14.38 -15.89
CA LEU A 83 -1.35 14.83 -14.55
C LEU A 83 0.10 15.30 -14.46
N GLN A 84 0.31 16.44 -13.83
CA GLN A 84 1.61 17.01 -13.47
C GLN A 84 1.53 17.53 -12.03
N ILE A 85 2.68 17.62 -11.37
CA ILE A 85 2.78 18.12 -10.00
C ILE A 85 3.46 19.49 -10.03
N HIS A 86 2.75 20.52 -9.62
CA HIS A 86 3.26 21.88 -9.54
C HIS A 86 3.66 22.19 -8.10
N VAL A 87 4.90 22.58 -7.89
CA VAL A 87 5.42 22.94 -6.57
C VAL A 87 5.66 24.45 -6.55
N PRO A 88 5.16 25.19 -5.55
CA PRO A 88 5.46 26.61 -5.45
C PRO A 88 6.96 26.85 -5.21
N PRO A 89 7.49 28.04 -5.54
CA PRO A 89 8.89 28.38 -5.29
C PRO A 89 9.29 28.22 -3.80
N ALA A 90 8.37 28.57 -2.89
CA ALA A 90 8.47 28.33 -1.47
C ALA A 90 7.09 27.92 -0.94
N PHE A 91 7.06 27.13 0.13
CA PHE A 91 5.81 26.85 0.85
C PHE A 91 5.54 28.02 1.82
N THR A 92 4.30 28.50 1.83
CA THR A 92 3.84 29.60 2.68
C THR A 92 2.58 29.18 3.42
N GLU A 93 2.07 30.02 4.32
CA GLU A 93 0.78 29.75 4.97
C GLU A 93 -0.37 29.64 3.95
N ASP A 94 -0.36 30.47 2.90
CA ASP A 94 -1.34 30.41 1.80
C ASP A 94 -1.12 29.23 0.84
N GLN A 95 0.12 28.76 0.73
CA GLN A 95 0.49 27.62 -0.10
C GLN A 95 1.33 26.62 0.70
N PRO A 96 0.72 25.93 1.68
CA PRO A 96 1.47 25.07 2.58
C PRO A 96 1.92 23.80 1.85
N ALA A 97 2.97 23.15 2.37
CA ALA A 97 3.43 21.89 1.83
C ALA A 97 2.42 20.75 2.07
N ILE A 98 1.60 20.88 3.12
CA ILE A 98 0.72 19.84 3.64
C ILE A 98 -0.56 20.51 4.13
N THR A 99 -1.71 19.85 3.99
CA THR A 99 -2.89 20.30 4.74
C THR A 99 -2.84 19.71 6.15
N TYR A 100 -2.67 20.56 7.15
CA TYR A 100 -2.55 20.17 8.56
C TYR A 100 -3.82 20.47 9.35
N THR A 101 -4.19 19.56 10.24
CA THR A 101 -5.27 19.73 11.21
C THR A 101 -4.93 19.00 12.50
N HIS A 102 -5.24 19.61 13.64
CA HIS A 102 -4.96 19.08 14.97
C HIS A 102 -6.21 19.10 15.84
N ILE A 103 -6.50 17.97 16.47
CA ILE A 103 -7.59 17.80 17.42
C ILE A 103 -6.95 17.56 18.79
N CYS A 104 -7.03 18.58 19.65
CA CYS A 104 -6.51 18.52 21.01
C CYS A 104 -7.54 17.91 21.96
N LEU A 105 -7.24 16.72 22.48
CA LEU A 105 -8.06 15.93 23.40
C LEU A 105 -7.27 15.57 24.66
N THR A 106 -6.38 16.45 25.12
CA THR A 106 -5.44 16.17 26.23
C THR A 106 -6.11 15.92 27.58
N GLU A 107 -7.39 16.26 27.71
CA GLU A 107 -8.23 15.94 28.88
C GLU A 107 -8.91 14.56 28.79
N MET A 108 -8.71 13.83 27.69
CA MET A 108 -9.34 12.54 27.40
C MET A 108 -8.29 11.48 27.16
N LYS A 109 -8.43 10.31 27.81
CA LYS A 109 -7.62 9.14 27.46
C LYS A 109 -8.08 8.53 26.16
N ILE A 110 -7.16 7.91 25.43
CA ILE A 110 -7.51 7.21 24.19
C ILE A 110 -8.56 6.10 24.42
N SER A 111 -8.57 5.47 25.61
CA SER A 111 -9.54 4.45 26.01
C SER A 111 -10.98 4.97 26.13
N ASP A 112 -11.15 6.26 26.37
CA ASP A 112 -12.44 6.90 26.59
C ASP A 112 -13.04 7.43 25.29
N HIS A 113 -12.21 7.64 24.28
CA HIS A 113 -12.63 8.15 22.98
C HIS A 113 -13.50 7.13 22.21
N PRO A 114 -14.66 7.53 21.64
CA PRO A 114 -15.62 6.60 21.04
C PRO A 114 -15.04 5.72 19.93
N VAL A 115 -14.17 6.27 19.08
CA VAL A 115 -13.56 5.53 17.96
C VAL A 115 -12.15 5.02 18.27
N ALA A 116 -11.23 5.89 18.72
CA ALA A 116 -9.84 5.52 18.99
C ALA A 116 -9.65 4.36 19.99
N LYS A 117 -10.56 4.17 20.96
CA LYS A 117 -10.54 3.01 21.86
C LYS A 117 -10.69 1.66 21.16
N LEU A 118 -11.23 1.66 19.94
CA LEU A 118 -11.43 0.48 19.09
C LEU A 118 -10.22 0.20 18.20
N LEU A 119 -9.17 1.04 18.23
CA LEU A 119 -7.95 0.75 17.50
C LEU A 119 -7.30 -0.52 18.05
N PRO A 120 -6.88 -1.46 17.18
CA PRO A 120 -6.30 -2.71 17.64
C PRO A 120 -5.06 -2.48 18.50
N THR A 121 -4.95 -3.22 19.60
CA THR A 121 -3.84 -3.14 20.55
C THR A 121 -3.09 -4.46 20.63
N ARG A 122 -1.83 -4.41 21.05
CA ARG A 122 -1.02 -5.61 21.23
C ARG A 122 -1.64 -6.50 22.31
N THR A 123 -1.58 -7.81 22.10
CA THR A 123 -2.07 -8.81 23.07
C THR A 123 -0.97 -9.84 23.39
N GLY A 124 -0.99 -10.41 24.60
CA GLY A 124 -0.03 -11.46 24.99
C GLY A 124 -0.20 -12.78 24.23
N ALA A 125 -1.43 -13.07 23.78
CA ALA A 125 -1.79 -14.21 22.94
C ALA A 125 -2.18 -13.75 21.52
N PRO A 126 -2.25 -14.65 20.53
CA PRO A 126 -2.83 -14.35 19.22
C PRO A 126 -4.23 -13.75 19.36
N SER A 127 -4.52 -12.70 18.59
CA SER A 127 -5.83 -12.05 18.63
C SER A 127 -6.29 -11.62 17.24
N ILE A 128 -7.60 -11.70 17.03
CA ILE A 128 -8.29 -11.10 15.90
C ILE A 128 -9.23 -10.04 16.48
N GLN A 129 -9.07 -8.80 16.03
CA GLN A 129 -9.71 -7.63 16.61
C GLN A 129 -10.57 -6.93 15.54
N PRO A 130 -11.75 -6.39 15.92
CA PRO A 130 -12.48 -5.47 15.04
C PRO A 130 -11.58 -4.31 14.63
N LEU A 131 -11.75 -3.85 13.38
CA LEU A 131 -11.35 -2.50 13.00
C LEU A 131 -12.60 -1.62 13.04
N PRO A 132 -12.49 -0.33 13.41
CA PRO A 132 -13.62 0.59 13.33
C PRO A 132 -14.26 0.57 11.94
N GLU A 133 -15.56 0.84 11.87
CA GLU A 133 -16.25 0.92 10.58
C GLU A 133 -15.61 1.99 9.70
N SER A 134 -15.75 1.91 8.37
CA SER A 134 -15.03 2.83 7.47
C SER A 134 -15.34 4.29 7.75
N ALA A 135 -16.59 4.63 8.07
CA ALA A 135 -16.99 6.01 8.39
C ALA A 135 -16.34 6.50 9.71
N GLU A 136 -16.30 5.65 10.73
CA GLU A 136 -15.67 5.97 12.01
C GLU A 136 -14.15 6.05 11.88
N PHE A 137 -13.52 5.06 11.23
CA PHE A 137 -12.08 5.02 10.99
C PHE A 137 -11.59 6.26 10.24
N ARG A 138 -12.39 6.74 9.27
CA ARG A 138 -12.11 7.96 8.51
C ARG A 138 -11.92 9.18 9.41
N THR A 139 -12.64 9.28 10.53
CA THR A 139 -12.52 10.41 11.47
C THR A 139 -11.14 10.51 12.10
N LEU A 140 -10.41 9.39 12.22
CA LEU A 140 -9.03 9.36 12.70
C LEU A 140 -8.00 9.53 11.57
N GLN A 141 -8.38 9.24 10.33
CA GLN A 141 -7.50 9.28 9.17
C GLN A 141 -7.32 10.69 8.59
N VAL A 142 -8.43 11.40 8.43
CA VAL A 142 -8.50 12.65 7.66
C VAL A 142 -9.54 13.60 8.24
N ARG A 143 -9.34 14.90 8.01
CA ARG A 143 -10.30 15.95 8.34
C ARG A 143 -11.67 15.75 7.67
N LYS A 144 -12.71 16.34 8.27
CA LYS A 144 -14.11 16.19 7.83
C LYS A 144 -14.34 16.59 6.36
N ASP A 145 -13.70 17.67 5.93
CA ASP A 145 -13.77 18.25 4.58
C ASP A 145 -12.75 17.65 3.59
N PHE A 146 -12.10 16.53 3.93
CA PHE A 146 -11.11 15.91 3.06
C PHE A 146 -11.70 15.60 1.67
N PRO A 147 -10.99 15.93 0.57
CA PRO A 147 -11.51 15.81 -0.80
C PRO A 147 -12.03 14.41 -1.10
N THR A 148 -13.19 14.32 -1.75
CA THR A 148 -13.85 13.04 -2.07
C THR A 148 -13.26 12.34 -3.28
N SER A 149 -12.55 13.06 -4.15
CA SER A 149 -11.92 12.53 -5.37
C SER A 149 -10.63 13.29 -5.72
N LEU A 150 -9.83 12.72 -6.63
CA LEU A 150 -8.63 13.40 -7.15
C LEU A 150 -8.98 14.71 -7.85
N ASP A 151 -10.07 14.75 -8.61
CA ASP A 151 -10.51 15.98 -9.30
C ASP A 151 -10.97 17.05 -8.29
N ALA A 152 -11.56 16.66 -7.16
CA ALA A 152 -11.91 17.59 -6.09
C ALA A 152 -10.66 18.20 -5.43
N LEU A 153 -9.61 17.39 -5.19
CA LEU A 153 -8.31 17.87 -4.71
C LEU A 153 -7.66 18.86 -5.68
N ILE A 154 -7.64 18.52 -6.98
CA ILE A 154 -7.10 19.38 -8.05
C ILE A 154 -7.89 20.70 -8.13
N LYS A 155 -9.23 20.63 -8.12
CA LYS A 155 -10.09 21.82 -8.19
C LYS A 155 -9.88 22.76 -7.02
N ALA A 156 -9.62 22.22 -5.83
CA ALA A 156 -9.36 23.01 -4.63
C ALA A 156 -7.90 23.51 -4.54
N ASP A 157 -7.04 23.17 -5.50
CA ASP A 157 -5.59 23.48 -5.52
C ASP A 157 -4.88 23.16 -4.19
N LEU A 158 -5.27 22.03 -3.58
CA LEU A 158 -4.74 21.58 -2.29
C LEU A 158 -3.40 20.84 -2.47
N PRO A 159 -2.50 20.90 -1.47
CA PRO A 159 -1.32 20.03 -1.47
C PRO A 159 -1.74 18.56 -1.44
N GLN A 160 -0.92 17.70 -2.02
CA GLN A 160 -1.23 16.27 -2.15
C GLN A 160 -1.30 15.54 -0.80
N MET A 161 -0.53 15.98 0.20
CA MET A 161 -0.47 15.36 1.52
C MET A 161 -1.40 16.04 2.52
N SER A 162 -2.08 15.23 3.34
CA SER A 162 -2.87 15.70 4.49
C SER A 162 -2.39 15.01 5.77
N LEU A 163 -2.16 15.81 6.80
CA LEU A 163 -1.78 15.38 8.15
C LEU A 163 -2.90 15.74 9.13
N HIS A 164 -3.42 14.76 9.85
CA HIS A 164 -4.54 14.91 10.77
C HIS A 164 -4.21 14.26 12.11
N ILE A 165 -3.93 15.07 13.13
CA ILE A 165 -3.40 14.57 14.42
C ILE A 165 -4.45 14.67 15.50
N HIS A 166 -4.57 13.63 16.32
CA HIS A 166 -5.31 13.65 17.59
C HIS A 166 -4.33 13.45 18.74
N SER A 167 -4.27 14.41 19.65
CA SER A 167 -3.46 14.32 20.88
C SER A 167 -4.36 13.99 22.06
N PHE A 168 -4.18 12.82 22.66
CA PHE A 168 -4.88 12.39 23.87
C PHE A 168 -4.03 12.69 25.10
N GLN A 169 -4.60 12.46 26.30
CA GLN A 169 -3.86 12.53 27.55
C GLN A 169 -2.64 11.57 27.58
N ASP A 170 -2.77 10.41 26.94
CA ASP A 170 -1.87 9.26 27.08
C ASP A 170 -1.44 8.64 25.74
N ALA A 171 -1.75 9.27 24.61
CA ALA A 171 -1.43 8.72 23.29
C ALA A 171 -1.49 9.80 22.20
N THR A 172 -0.92 9.47 21.05
CA THR A 172 -1.06 10.27 19.82
C THR A 172 -1.53 9.38 18.68
N VAL A 173 -2.56 9.83 17.97
CA VAL A 173 -3.03 9.18 16.74
C VAL A 173 -2.73 10.10 15.56
N VAL A 174 -1.91 9.61 14.63
CA VAL A 174 -1.48 10.37 13.45
C VAL A 174 -2.14 9.81 12.20
N GLY A 175 -3.06 10.58 11.64
CA GLY A 175 -3.68 10.40 10.35
C GLY A 175 -2.80 10.97 9.23
N LEU A 176 -2.42 10.14 8.25
CA LEU A 176 -1.66 10.58 7.07
C LEU A 176 -2.34 10.07 5.80
N ALA A 177 -2.64 10.98 4.87
CA ALA A 177 -3.29 10.66 3.61
C ALA A 177 -2.64 11.33 2.40
N TRP A 178 -2.65 10.65 1.26
CA TRP A 178 -2.12 11.12 -0.04
C TRP A 178 -2.84 10.42 -1.21
N PRO A 179 -2.85 11.01 -2.42
CA PRO A 179 -3.31 10.31 -3.62
C PRO A 179 -2.31 9.20 -3.98
N HIS A 180 -2.79 8.00 -4.32
CA HIS A 180 -1.92 6.86 -4.61
C HIS A 180 -1.00 7.10 -5.82
N THR A 181 -1.31 8.07 -6.68
CA THR A 181 -0.42 8.56 -7.75
C THR A 181 0.92 9.12 -7.23
N LEU A 182 1.05 9.45 -5.95
CA LEU A 182 2.25 10.10 -5.42
C LEU A 182 3.36 9.10 -5.03
N MET A 183 2.99 8.02 -4.34
CA MET A 183 3.94 7.01 -3.83
C MET A 183 3.25 5.71 -3.44
N ASP A 184 4.02 4.61 -3.48
CA ASP A 184 3.63 3.31 -2.95
C ASP A 184 4.11 3.11 -1.49
N GLY A 185 3.88 1.91 -0.93
CA GLY A 185 4.29 1.58 0.44
C GLY A 185 5.80 1.65 0.70
N ALA A 186 6.65 1.45 -0.31
CA ALA A 186 8.10 1.61 -0.16
C ALA A 186 8.49 3.09 -0.17
N GLY A 187 7.84 3.91 -1.01
CA GLY A 187 7.96 5.36 -0.96
C GLY A 187 7.53 5.93 0.39
N ARG A 188 6.42 5.43 0.96
CA ARG A 188 5.99 5.79 2.32
C ARG A 188 7.05 5.45 3.36
N ALA A 189 7.67 4.27 3.31
CA ALA A 189 8.72 3.93 4.27
C ALA A 189 9.94 4.85 4.18
N ALA A 190 10.32 5.27 2.97
CA ALA A 190 11.36 6.26 2.77
C ALA A 190 10.96 7.62 3.37
N LEU A 191 9.71 8.04 3.20
CA LEU A 191 9.16 9.25 3.81
C LEU A 191 9.24 9.17 5.34
N MET A 192 8.72 8.11 5.96
CA MET A 192 8.72 7.98 7.44
C MET A 192 10.13 8.00 8.03
N ARG A 193 11.07 7.29 7.39
CA ARG A 193 12.48 7.28 7.81
C ARG A 193 13.10 8.68 7.70
N SER A 194 12.89 9.36 6.59
CA SER A 194 13.48 10.70 6.36
C SER A 194 12.83 11.75 7.25
N TRP A 195 11.54 11.60 7.56
CA TRP A 195 10.84 12.45 8.51
C TRP A 195 11.40 12.28 9.93
N SER A 196 11.66 11.04 10.34
CA SER A 196 12.34 10.73 11.61
C SER A 196 13.75 11.37 11.68
N LEU A 197 14.51 11.36 10.57
CA LEU A 197 15.82 12.04 10.50
C LEU A 197 15.71 13.55 10.68
N VAL A 198 14.73 14.20 10.04
CA VAL A 198 14.52 15.65 10.20
C VAL A 198 14.10 16.00 11.62
N MET A 199 13.25 15.19 12.26
CA MET A 199 12.92 15.38 13.69
C MET A 199 14.13 15.27 14.62
N ALA A 200 15.06 14.38 14.28
CA ALA A 200 16.29 14.20 15.05
C ALA A 200 17.38 15.25 14.74
N ASP A 201 17.05 16.29 13.97
CA ASP A 201 17.98 17.31 13.46
C ASP A 201 19.15 16.73 12.65
N GLN A 202 18.90 15.64 11.91
CA GLN A 202 19.87 14.93 11.06
C GLN A 202 19.57 15.14 9.57
N VAL A 203 19.33 16.40 9.19
CA VAL A 203 18.93 16.80 7.83
C VAL A 203 19.98 16.38 6.78
N GLU A 204 21.25 16.36 7.16
CA GLU A 204 22.37 15.93 6.31
C GLU A 204 22.32 14.45 5.91
N LYS A 205 21.59 13.63 6.66
CA LYS A 205 21.40 12.19 6.36
C LYS A 205 20.17 11.91 5.52
N VAL A 206 19.36 12.93 5.22
CA VAL A 206 18.17 12.78 4.37
C VAL A 206 18.64 12.41 2.95
N PRO A 207 18.23 11.26 2.41
CA PRO A 207 18.68 10.82 1.10
C PRO A 207 18.08 11.68 -0.01
N LEU A 208 18.79 11.79 -1.13
CA LEU A 208 18.26 12.40 -2.35
C LEU A 208 17.07 11.60 -2.89
N VAL A 209 16.15 12.29 -3.57
CA VAL A 209 15.04 11.64 -4.27
C VAL A 209 15.49 11.26 -5.68
N ALA A 210 15.71 9.98 -5.92
CA ALA A 210 16.03 9.46 -7.23
C ALA A 210 14.80 9.49 -8.14
N GLY A 211 15.00 9.84 -9.42
CA GLY A 211 13.94 9.79 -10.41
C GLY A 211 12.82 10.81 -10.23
N ALA A 212 13.04 11.90 -9.48
CA ALA A 212 11.98 12.87 -9.21
C ALA A 212 11.41 13.50 -10.50
N ARG A 213 12.32 13.85 -11.42
CA ARG A 213 12.05 14.56 -12.68
C ARG A 213 12.13 13.69 -13.93
N HIS A 214 12.97 12.66 -13.89
CA HIS A 214 13.17 11.72 -15.00
C HIS A 214 12.61 10.36 -14.61
N ASP A 215 11.81 9.74 -15.48
CA ASP A 215 11.28 8.40 -15.23
C ASP A 215 12.43 7.39 -15.37
N VAL A 216 12.93 6.88 -14.24
CA VAL A 216 14.05 5.91 -14.16
C VAL A 216 13.78 4.61 -14.90
N LEU A 217 12.51 4.31 -15.19
CA LEU A 217 12.16 3.11 -15.93
C LEU A 217 12.42 3.31 -17.43
N SER A 218 12.59 4.55 -17.92
CA SER A 218 12.69 4.87 -19.35
C SER A 218 13.92 4.26 -20.01
N ASP A 219 14.97 4.11 -19.22
CA ASP A 219 16.26 3.59 -19.67
C ASP A 219 16.38 2.07 -19.53
N LEU A 220 15.28 1.38 -19.19
CA LEU A 220 15.28 -0.08 -19.11
C LEU A 220 15.53 -0.70 -20.50
N PRO A 221 16.40 -1.73 -20.59
CA PRO A 221 16.74 -2.35 -21.86
C PRO A 221 15.50 -2.97 -22.51
N LEU A 222 15.39 -2.86 -23.83
CA LEU A 222 14.37 -3.56 -24.60
C LEU A 222 14.57 -5.07 -24.46
N VAL A 223 13.51 -5.79 -24.12
CA VAL A 223 13.53 -7.25 -24.02
C VAL A 223 12.56 -7.80 -25.04
N ASP A 224 13.04 -8.72 -25.88
CA ASP A 224 12.19 -9.48 -26.79
C ASP A 224 11.40 -10.52 -25.97
N SER A 225 10.23 -10.12 -25.49
CA SER A 225 9.34 -10.98 -24.73
C SER A 225 7.90 -10.52 -24.90
N ASN A 226 7.06 -11.41 -25.43
CA ASN A 226 5.65 -11.14 -25.64
C ASN A 226 4.87 -11.28 -24.33
N GLN A 227 4.74 -10.17 -23.59
CA GLN A 227 3.98 -10.12 -22.35
C GLN A 227 2.49 -10.46 -22.58
N ASP A 228 1.91 -10.14 -23.74
CA ASP A 228 0.52 -10.49 -24.04
C ASP A 228 0.34 -12.01 -24.15
N GLU A 229 1.25 -12.72 -24.83
CA GLU A 229 1.26 -14.19 -24.84
C GLU A 229 1.40 -14.76 -23.43
N PHE A 230 2.26 -14.16 -22.60
CA PHE A 230 2.41 -14.59 -21.21
C PHE A 230 1.11 -14.39 -20.41
N LEU A 231 0.45 -13.23 -20.52
CA LEU A 231 -0.82 -12.98 -19.86
C LEU A 231 -1.95 -13.89 -20.39
N ILE A 232 -1.95 -14.21 -21.68
CA ILE A 232 -2.85 -15.21 -22.28
C ILE A 232 -2.59 -16.59 -21.67
N SER A 233 -1.32 -16.99 -21.49
CA SER A 233 -0.96 -18.24 -20.81
C SER A 233 -1.44 -18.27 -19.35
N LYS A 234 -1.50 -17.09 -18.71
CA LYS A 234 -2.14 -16.88 -17.40
C LYS A 234 -3.65 -16.70 -17.48
N ARG A 235 -4.27 -17.10 -18.59
CA ARG A 235 -5.72 -17.09 -18.78
C ARG A 235 -6.33 -15.71 -18.55
N ARG A 236 -5.68 -14.64 -19.04
CA ARG A 236 -6.20 -13.26 -18.96
C ARG A 236 -7.67 -13.21 -19.39
N LEU A 237 -8.51 -12.69 -18.50
CA LEU A 237 -9.93 -12.54 -18.72
C LEU A 237 -10.18 -11.34 -19.65
N ARG A 238 -10.80 -11.61 -20.80
CA ARG A 238 -11.24 -10.59 -21.77
C ARG A 238 -12.64 -10.93 -22.28
N ASN A 239 -13.35 -9.94 -22.79
CA ASN A 239 -14.64 -10.10 -23.48
C ASN A 239 -15.63 -10.93 -22.64
N ILE A 240 -16.21 -12.00 -23.21
CA ILE A 240 -17.21 -12.85 -22.55
C ILE A 240 -16.69 -13.52 -21.27
N ARG A 241 -15.40 -13.84 -21.18
CA ARG A 241 -14.81 -14.44 -19.98
C ARG A 241 -14.79 -13.44 -18.83
N LEU A 242 -14.44 -12.18 -19.13
CA LEU A 242 -14.50 -11.08 -18.16
C LEU A 242 -15.94 -10.79 -17.76
N ALA A 243 -16.88 -10.75 -18.71
CA ALA A 243 -18.30 -10.56 -18.41
C ALA A 243 -18.84 -11.64 -17.46
N ARG A 244 -18.52 -12.91 -17.70
CA ARG A 244 -18.90 -14.02 -16.81
C ARG A 244 -18.31 -13.85 -15.40
N PHE A 245 -17.04 -13.47 -15.30
CA PHE A 245 -16.40 -13.19 -14.02
C PHE A 245 -17.08 -12.04 -13.27
N LEU A 246 -17.36 -10.91 -13.95
CA LEU A 246 -18.01 -9.76 -13.32
C LEU A 246 -19.45 -10.07 -12.89
N CYS A 247 -20.22 -10.79 -13.70
CA CYS A 247 -21.56 -11.24 -13.32
C CYS A 247 -21.52 -12.15 -12.08
N ARG A 248 -20.57 -13.11 -12.04
CA ARG A 248 -20.43 -14.00 -10.89
C ARG A 248 -19.95 -13.24 -9.65
N TRP A 249 -18.99 -12.34 -9.79
CA TRP A 249 -18.51 -11.50 -8.70
C TRP A 249 -19.63 -10.61 -8.14
N GLY A 250 -20.48 -10.05 -9.01
CA GLY A 250 -21.69 -9.31 -8.62
C GLY A 250 -22.70 -10.20 -7.89
N TRP A 251 -22.93 -11.42 -8.38
CA TRP A 251 -23.79 -12.40 -7.71
C TRP A 251 -23.26 -12.80 -6.33
N ASP A 252 -21.97 -13.09 -6.21
CA ASP A 252 -21.31 -13.41 -4.95
C ASP A 252 -21.35 -12.22 -3.97
N LYS A 253 -21.31 -10.97 -4.47
CA LYS A 253 -21.50 -9.77 -3.64
C LYS A 253 -22.91 -9.64 -3.10
N LEU A 254 -23.92 -10.07 -3.86
CA LEU A 254 -25.33 -9.97 -3.47
C LEU A 254 -25.80 -11.14 -2.60
N THR A 255 -25.22 -12.32 -2.78
CA THR A 255 -25.70 -13.57 -2.16
C THR A 255 -24.69 -14.23 -1.22
N GLY A 256 -23.42 -13.88 -1.33
CA GLY A 256 -22.35 -14.45 -0.54
C GLY A 256 -22.27 -13.88 0.89
N PRO A 257 -21.45 -14.48 1.76
CA PRO A 257 -21.27 -13.99 3.11
C PRO A 257 -20.67 -12.59 3.10
N ALA A 258 -21.15 -11.73 4.00
CA ALA A 258 -20.55 -10.43 4.22
C ALA A 258 -19.08 -10.57 4.60
N LYS A 259 -18.24 -9.76 3.97
CA LYS A 259 -16.82 -9.66 4.29
C LYS A 259 -16.64 -8.51 5.27
N VAL A 260 -15.82 -8.72 6.29
CA VAL A 260 -15.56 -7.74 7.33
C VAL A 260 -14.08 -7.47 7.47
N SER A 261 -13.76 -6.21 7.78
CA SER A 261 -12.38 -5.81 8.07
C SER A 261 -12.01 -6.17 9.50
N ARG A 262 -10.91 -6.92 9.67
CA ARG A 262 -10.32 -7.22 10.97
C ARG A 262 -8.83 -6.97 10.94
N ALA A 263 -8.28 -6.69 12.12
CA ALA A 263 -6.86 -6.77 12.38
C ALA A 263 -6.54 -8.10 13.05
N MET A 264 -5.36 -8.65 12.78
CA MET A 264 -4.85 -9.81 13.49
C MET A 264 -3.47 -9.49 14.02
N TYR A 265 -3.23 -9.85 15.28
CA TYR A 265 -1.93 -9.77 15.92
C TYR A 265 -1.43 -11.17 16.27
N LEU A 266 -0.24 -11.52 15.82
CA LEU A 266 0.45 -12.75 16.19
C LEU A 266 1.72 -12.41 16.98
N PRO A 267 1.79 -12.74 18.29
CA PRO A 267 3.02 -12.63 19.05
C PRO A 267 4.17 -13.40 18.40
N LYS A 268 5.41 -12.93 18.57
CA LYS A 268 6.61 -13.47 17.92
C LYS A 268 6.67 -15.01 17.95
N VAL A 269 6.51 -15.60 19.13
CA VAL A 269 6.60 -17.06 19.32
C VAL A 269 5.57 -17.78 18.47
N LYS A 270 4.30 -17.35 18.51
CA LYS A 270 3.21 -18.00 17.77
C LYS A 270 3.34 -17.79 16.25
N TYR A 271 3.80 -16.60 15.83
CA TYR A 271 4.13 -16.34 14.42
C TYR A 271 5.23 -17.27 13.93
N ASP A 272 6.33 -17.39 14.68
CA ASP A 272 7.47 -18.25 14.33
C ASP A 272 7.04 -19.72 14.30
N MET A 273 6.23 -20.18 15.25
CA MET A 273 5.67 -21.55 15.26
C MET A 273 4.85 -21.84 13.99
N LEU A 274 3.92 -20.95 13.63
CA LEU A 274 3.09 -21.10 12.42
C LEU A 274 3.95 -21.19 11.15
N VAL A 275 4.85 -20.22 10.96
CA VAL A 275 5.68 -20.13 9.77
C VAL A 275 6.67 -21.31 9.70
N ASN A 276 7.30 -21.67 10.82
CA ASN A 276 8.25 -22.77 10.86
C ASN A 276 7.58 -24.13 10.70
N SER A 277 6.35 -24.33 11.20
CA SER A 277 5.58 -25.56 10.95
C SER A 277 5.32 -25.75 9.45
N ILE A 278 4.92 -24.70 8.74
CA ILE A 278 4.69 -24.77 7.28
C ILE A 278 6.01 -25.00 6.53
N LYS A 279 7.08 -24.28 6.89
CA LYS A 279 8.41 -24.47 6.29
C LYS A 279 8.98 -25.86 6.56
N GLY A 280 8.79 -26.41 7.76
CA GLY A 280 9.21 -27.77 8.12
C GLY A 280 8.53 -28.82 7.25
N LYS A 281 7.23 -28.67 6.97
CA LYS A 281 6.52 -29.53 6.01
C LYS A 281 7.07 -29.42 4.58
N VAL A 282 7.53 -28.23 4.17
CA VAL A 282 8.23 -28.07 2.88
C VAL A 282 9.57 -28.79 2.88
N SER A 283 10.34 -28.72 3.97
CA SER A 283 11.62 -29.43 4.09
C SER A 283 11.47 -30.95 4.06
N GLN A 284 10.37 -31.48 4.62
CA GLN A 284 10.04 -32.90 4.51
C GLN A 284 9.80 -33.30 3.04
N LEU A 285 8.98 -32.51 2.32
CA LEU A 285 8.75 -32.76 0.89
C LEU A 285 10.03 -32.66 0.06
N GLU A 286 10.94 -31.72 0.37
CA GLU A 286 12.25 -31.62 -0.27
C GLU A 286 13.09 -32.89 -0.12
N ALA A 287 13.08 -33.50 1.07
CA ALA A 287 13.76 -34.78 1.32
C ALA A 287 13.15 -35.91 0.48
N ASP A 288 11.81 -35.95 0.36
CA ASP A 288 11.10 -36.97 -0.41
C ASP A 288 11.38 -36.88 -1.91
N VAL A 289 11.47 -35.66 -2.47
CA VAL A 289 11.67 -35.44 -3.91
C VAL A 289 13.14 -35.19 -4.32
N ASN A 290 14.07 -35.17 -3.36
CA ASN A 290 15.48 -34.86 -3.54
C ASN A 290 15.74 -33.60 -4.41
N LYS A 291 14.96 -32.54 -4.17
CA LYS A 291 15.03 -31.28 -4.90
C LYS A 291 14.94 -30.13 -3.92
N LYS A 292 15.83 -29.14 -4.05
CA LYS A 292 15.82 -27.95 -3.20
C LYS A 292 14.51 -27.19 -3.32
N LEU A 293 13.75 -27.10 -2.22
CA LEU A 293 12.50 -26.36 -2.15
C LEU A 293 12.65 -25.19 -1.15
N TYR A 294 12.02 -24.07 -1.47
CA TYR A 294 12.09 -22.89 -0.61
C TYR A 294 10.81 -22.08 -0.72
N ILE A 295 10.31 -21.61 0.42
CA ILE A 295 9.24 -20.62 0.52
C ILE A 295 9.65 -19.52 1.50
N SER A 296 9.21 -18.29 1.23
CA SER A 296 9.35 -17.17 2.18
C SER A 296 8.26 -17.19 3.26
N GLU A 297 8.38 -16.34 4.28
CA GLU A 297 7.32 -16.18 5.29
C GLU A 297 6.01 -15.70 4.66
N ALA A 298 6.09 -14.76 3.70
CA ALA A 298 4.91 -14.27 2.98
C ALA A 298 4.25 -15.39 2.15
N ASP A 299 5.04 -16.22 1.47
CA ASP A 299 4.49 -17.35 0.69
C ASP A 299 3.71 -18.33 1.60
N ALA A 300 4.24 -18.63 2.80
CA ALA A 300 3.59 -19.50 3.77
C ALA A 300 2.25 -18.91 4.27
N LEU A 301 2.24 -17.63 4.64
CA LEU A 301 1.06 -16.95 5.17
C LEU A 301 -0.03 -16.75 4.11
N THR A 302 0.37 -16.35 2.89
CA THR A 302 -0.56 -16.24 1.76
C THR A 302 -1.18 -17.59 1.43
N ALA A 303 -0.40 -18.68 1.44
CA ALA A 303 -0.92 -20.02 1.22
C ALA A 303 -1.90 -20.47 2.31
N TRP A 304 -1.52 -20.29 3.58
CA TRP A 304 -2.34 -20.67 4.73
C TRP A 304 -3.73 -20.01 4.69
N ILE A 305 -3.79 -18.71 4.41
CA ILE A 305 -5.05 -17.96 4.36
C ILE A 305 -5.84 -18.28 3.08
N THR A 306 -5.16 -18.44 1.95
CA THR A 306 -5.81 -18.87 0.70
C THR A 306 -6.50 -20.22 0.89
N GLN A 307 -5.87 -21.14 1.61
CA GLN A 307 -6.45 -22.43 1.93
C GLN A 307 -7.74 -22.29 2.77
N GLN A 308 -7.74 -21.43 3.81
CA GLN A 308 -8.93 -21.22 4.63
C GLN A 308 -10.09 -20.64 3.81
N VAL A 309 -9.80 -19.66 2.95
CA VAL A 309 -10.80 -19.11 2.02
C VAL A 309 -11.36 -20.23 1.15
N ALA A 310 -10.50 -21.02 0.49
CA ALA A 310 -10.92 -22.07 -0.43
C ALA A 310 -11.72 -23.21 0.23
N LEU A 311 -11.39 -23.57 1.48
CA LEU A 311 -12.09 -24.61 2.24
C LEU A 311 -13.51 -24.17 2.63
N LEU A 312 -13.69 -22.89 2.94
CA LEU A 312 -14.96 -22.30 3.36
C LEU A 312 -15.84 -21.82 2.21
N GLU A 313 -15.37 -21.93 0.97
CA GLU A 313 -16.21 -21.74 -0.20
C GLU A 313 -17.32 -22.80 -0.28
N PRO A 314 -18.60 -22.41 -0.46
CA PRO A 314 -19.75 -23.32 -0.48
C PRO A 314 -19.62 -24.45 -1.51
N SER A 315 -18.97 -24.15 -2.63
CA SER A 315 -18.64 -25.12 -3.67
C SER A 315 -17.13 -25.03 -3.97
N PRO A 316 -16.43 -26.15 -4.26
CA PRO A 316 -15.04 -26.09 -4.68
C PRO A 316 -14.88 -25.28 -5.97
N ARG A 317 -14.13 -24.18 -5.91
CA ARG A 317 -13.85 -23.28 -7.03
C ARG A 317 -12.34 -23.07 -7.21
N PRO A 318 -11.85 -22.81 -8.43
CA PRO A 318 -10.50 -22.32 -8.64
C PRO A 318 -10.23 -21.05 -7.82
N VAL A 319 -8.98 -20.83 -7.46
CA VAL A 319 -8.56 -19.63 -6.73
C VAL A 319 -7.47 -18.93 -7.53
N THR A 320 -7.60 -17.62 -7.69
CA THR A 320 -6.54 -16.76 -8.21
C THR A 320 -6.02 -15.88 -7.09
N ILE A 321 -4.75 -16.08 -6.75
CA ILE A 321 -4.02 -15.18 -5.86
C ILE A 321 -3.46 -14.04 -6.71
N MET A 322 -3.84 -12.81 -6.37
CA MET A 322 -3.27 -11.58 -6.92
C MET A 322 -2.32 -11.00 -5.87
N ASN A 323 -1.01 -11.05 -6.14
CA ASN A 323 0.02 -10.64 -5.20
C ASN A 323 0.85 -9.46 -5.72
N LEU A 324 0.99 -8.41 -4.90
CA LEU A 324 1.81 -7.24 -5.22
C LEU A 324 3.31 -7.56 -5.10
N ILE A 325 4.06 -7.16 -6.13
CA ILE A 325 5.52 -7.32 -6.21
C ILE A 325 6.18 -5.96 -6.29
N ASN A 326 7.07 -5.67 -5.35
CA ASN A 326 7.94 -4.49 -5.44
C ASN A 326 9.09 -4.74 -6.42
N CYS A 327 9.04 -4.07 -7.56
CA CYS A 327 10.00 -4.24 -8.64
C CYS A 327 11.37 -3.65 -8.33
N ARG A 328 11.49 -2.72 -7.36
CA ARG A 328 12.79 -2.15 -6.95
C ARG A 328 13.79 -3.24 -6.54
N TYR A 329 13.32 -4.30 -5.87
CA TYR A 329 14.18 -5.41 -5.47
C TYR A 329 14.60 -6.31 -6.63
N ARG A 330 13.84 -6.31 -7.74
CA ARG A 330 14.13 -7.11 -8.94
C ARG A 330 15.03 -6.35 -9.89
N LEU A 331 14.85 -5.04 -9.99
CA LEU A 331 15.55 -4.17 -10.93
C LEU A 331 16.75 -3.44 -10.30
N LYS A 332 17.17 -3.81 -9.08
CA LYS A 332 18.26 -3.14 -8.35
C LYS A 332 19.54 -2.99 -9.18
N GLN A 333 19.88 -4.00 -9.99
CA GLN A 333 21.07 -3.99 -10.84
C GLN A 333 20.92 -3.14 -12.11
N LEU A 334 19.69 -2.78 -12.50
CA LEU A 334 19.42 -2.00 -13.71
C LEU A 334 19.20 -0.51 -13.40
N LEU A 335 18.68 -0.20 -12.21
CA LEU A 335 18.21 1.15 -11.91
C LEU A 335 19.24 2.07 -11.26
N HIS A 336 20.44 1.58 -10.90
CA HIS A 336 21.56 2.34 -10.29
C HIS A 336 21.14 3.69 -9.65
N LEU A 337 20.35 3.61 -8.58
CA LEU A 337 19.70 4.80 -8.00
C LEU A 337 20.61 5.46 -6.97
N ASP A 338 20.97 6.72 -7.20
CA ASP A 338 21.66 7.58 -6.23
C ASP A 338 20.66 8.23 -5.26
N GLY A 339 19.93 7.42 -4.49
CA GLY A 339 18.94 7.89 -3.51
C GLY A 339 17.73 6.98 -3.34
N VAL A 340 16.62 7.56 -2.85
CA VAL A 340 15.35 6.87 -2.65
C VAL A 340 14.39 7.12 -3.81
N TYR A 341 13.72 6.07 -4.29
CA TYR A 341 12.69 6.19 -5.33
C TYR A 341 11.28 6.10 -4.72
N LEU A 342 10.59 7.24 -4.68
CA LEU A 342 9.32 7.40 -3.96
C LEU A 342 8.10 6.88 -4.74
N GLN A 343 8.12 6.99 -6.07
CA GLN A 343 6.95 6.75 -6.92
C GLN A 343 6.55 5.28 -6.99
N ASN A 344 5.39 4.96 -7.57
CA ASN A 344 4.92 3.57 -7.64
C ASN A 344 5.87 2.72 -8.50
N MET A 345 6.33 1.60 -7.95
CA MET A 345 7.10 0.59 -8.68
C MET A 345 6.68 -0.82 -8.27
N VAL A 346 5.38 -1.04 -8.30
CA VAL A 346 4.75 -2.31 -7.97
C VAL A 346 4.03 -2.89 -9.19
N LEU A 347 4.10 -4.21 -9.34
CA LEU A 347 3.37 -4.97 -10.35
C LEU A 347 2.56 -6.08 -9.72
N MET A 348 1.53 -6.54 -10.44
CA MET A 348 0.73 -7.68 -10.03
C MET A 348 1.37 -8.99 -10.50
N SER A 349 1.38 -10.00 -9.64
CA SER A 349 1.68 -11.39 -10.00
C SER A 349 0.46 -12.27 -9.73
N TYR A 350 0.32 -13.33 -10.54
CA TYR A 350 -0.85 -14.19 -10.51
C TYR A 350 -0.47 -15.64 -10.20
N THR A 351 -1.07 -16.22 -9.17
CA THR A 351 -1.03 -17.67 -8.93
C THR A 351 -2.39 -18.24 -9.22
N LEU A 352 -2.45 -19.15 -10.20
CA LEU A 352 -3.67 -19.83 -10.56
C LEU A 352 -3.67 -21.20 -9.88
N LEU A 353 -4.69 -21.47 -9.08
CA LEU A 353 -4.86 -22.73 -8.36
C LEU A 353 -6.19 -23.37 -8.76
N SER A 354 -6.17 -24.67 -9.03
CA SER A 354 -7.40 -25.45 -9.09
C SER A 354 -8.09 -25.50 -7.72
N ALA A 355 -9.38 -25.82 -7.70
CA ALA A 355 -10.11 -26.03 -6.44
C ALA A 355 -9.44 -27.07 -5.53
N ARG A 356 -8.88 -28.12 -6.14
CA ARG A 356 -8.17 -29.20 -5.42
C ARG A 356 -6.87 -28.70 -4.79
N GLU A 357 -6.07 -27.94 -5.53
CA GLU A 357 -4.81 -27.38 -4.99
C GLU A 357 -5.09 -26.36 -3.89
N ALA A 358 -6.07 -25.46 -4.10
CA ALA A 358 -6.42 -24.44 -3.14
C ALA A 358 -6.98 -25.01 -1.82
N ARG A 359 -7.71 -26.12 -1.87
CA ARG A 359 -8.23 -26.84 -0.68
C ARG A 359 -7.25 -27.89 -0.14
N GLY A 360 -6.14 -28.13 -0.83
CA GLY A 360 -5.12 -29.11 -0.47
C GLY A 360 -4.25 -28.67 0.70
N ALA A 361 -3.13 -29.36 0.95
CA ALA A 361 -2.23 -29.00 2.03
C ALA A 361 -1.51 -27.65 1.79
N VAL A 362 -1.27 -26.90 2.87
CA VAL A 362 -0.67 -25.55 2.81
C VAL A 362 0.73 -25.55 2.19
N ALA A 363 1.57 -26.54 2.51
CA ALA A 363 2.96 -26.57 2.02
C ALA A 363 3.06 -26.71 0.49
N PRO A 364 2.38 -27.67 -0.17
CA PRO A 364 2.29 -27.71 -1.63
C PRO A 364 1.70 -26.45 -2.26
N LEU A 365 0.67 -25.85 -1.66
CA LEU A 365 0.07 -24.61 -2.13
C LEU A 365 1.11 -23.45 -2.09
N ALA A 366 1.83 -23.31 -0.97
CA ALA A 366 2.90 -22.31 -0.82
C ALA A 366 4.01 -22.49 -1.86
N LEU A 367 4.38 -23.74 -2.18
CA LEU A 367 5.35 -24.05 -3.21
C LEU A 367 4.86 -23.65 -4.61
N SER A 368 3.60 -23.97 -4.95
CA SER A 368 2.99 -23.56 -6.21
C SER A 368 2.91 -22.03 -6.33
N HIS A 369 2.50 -21.34 -5.27
CA HIS A 369 2.49 -19.89 -5.20
C HIS A 369 3.89 -19.29 -5.44
N ARG A 370 4.89 -19.83 -4.75
CA ARG A 370 6.28 -19.38 -4.87
C ARG A 370 6.84 -19.62 -6.27
N GLU A 371 6.60 -20.80 -6.84
CA GLU A 371 7.07 -21.15 -8.18
C GLU A 371 6.48 -20.20 -9.22
N GLN A 372 5.15 -20.03 -9.23
CA GLN A 372 4.47 -19.15 -10.18
C GLN A 372 4.88 -17.68 -10.01
N THR A 373 5.07 -17.22 -8.77
CA THR A 373 5.56 -15.86 -8.50
C THR A 373 7.01 -15.68 -8.96
N THR A 374 7.86 -16.68 -8.75
CA THR A 374 9.27 -16.62 -9.18
C THR A 374 9.38 -16.58 -10.70
N GLN A 375 8.57 -17.38 -11.41
CA GLN A 375 8.49 -17.36 -12.88
C GLN A 375 8.10 -15.98 -13.43
N GLN A 376 7.25 -15.23 -12.72
CA GLN A 376 6.77 -13.90 -13.12
C GLN A 376 7.72 -12.75 -12.73
N THR A 377 8.64 -12.99 -11.80
CA THR A 377 9.42 -11.92 -11.17
C THR A 377 10.92 -12.00 -11.49
N THR A 378 11.28 -12.73 -12.55
CA THR A 378 12.61 -12.65 -13.15
C THR A 378 12.83 -11.26 -13.77
N VAL A 379 14.08 -10.82 -13.87
CA VAL A 379 14.41 -9.49 -14.41
C VAL A 379 13.81 -9.28 -15.81
N PRO A 380 13.99 -10.20 -16.79
CA PRO A 380 13.40 -10.01 -18.13
C PRO A 380 11.87 -9.92 -18.11
N ARG A 381 11.20 -10.68 -17.23
CA ARG A 381 9.74 -10.67 -17.11
C ARG A 381 9.22 -9.36 -16.50
N VAL A 382 9.89 -8.85 -15.48
CA VAL A 382 9.54 -7.55 -14.88
C VAL A 382 9.73 -6.43 -15.90
N VAL A 383 10.85 -6.42 -16.63
CA VAL A 383 11.13 -5.42 -17.68
C VAL A 383 10.09 -5.51 -18.81
N SER A 384 9.80 -6.71 -19.30
CA SER A 384 8.76 -6.93 -20.32
C SER A 384 7.37 -6.47 -19.87
N PHE A 385 6.99 -6.72 -18.61
CA PHE A 385 5.72 -6.23 -18.07
C PHE A 385 5.71 -4.70 -17.99
N LEU A 386 6.77 -4.05 -17.53
CA LEU A 386 6.86 -2.59 -17.53
C LEU A 386 6.76 -1.98 -18.94
N GLN A 387 7.38 -2.62 -19.93
CA GLN A 387 7.29 -2.21 -21.34
C GLN A 387 5.87 -2.38 -21.89
N TRP A 388 5.26 -3.54 -21.65
CA TRP A 388 3.87 -3.79 -22.01
C TRP A 388 2.93 -2.78 -21.36
N PHE A 389 3.15 -2.47 -20.08
CA PHE A 389 2.34 -1.47 -19.38
C PHE A 389 2.42 -0.10 -20.06
N ARG A 390 3.63 0.34 -20.40
CA ARG A 390 3.88 1.63 -21.06
C ARG A 390 3.21 1.74 -22.42
N SER A 391 3.21 0.67 -23.21
CA SER A 391 2.55 0.69 -24.52
C SER A 391 1.01 0.70 -24.43
N HIS A 392 0.43 0.37 -23.27
CA HIS A 392 -1.01 0.26 -23.09
C HIS A 392 -1.64 1.41 -22.30
N ILE A 393 -0.90 2.06 -21.39
CA ILE A 393 -1.45 3.05 -20.46
C ILE A 393 -2.10 4.26 -21.15
N ASP A 394 -1.57 4.66 -22.32
CA ASP A 394 -2.10 5.79 -23.09
C ASP A 394 -3.39 5.41 -23.85
N ASN A 395 -3.60 4.13 -24.17
CA ASN A 395 -4.80 3.61 -24.83
C ASN A 395 -5.91 3.24 -23.82
N SER A 396 -5.52 2.65 -22.69
CA SER A 396 -6.40 2.27 -21.59
C SER A 396 -5.73 2.66 -20.28
N ARG A 397 -6.34 3.57 -19.53
CA ARG A 397 -5.86 3.93 -18.19
C ARG A 397 -6.10 2.85 -17.13
N HIS A 398 -6.88 1.81 -17.49
CA HIS A 398 -7.10 0.61 -16.71
C HIS A 398 -6.20 -0.50 -17.23
N THR A 399 -5.14 -0.80 -16.48
CA THR A 399 -4.06 -1.67 -16.96
C THR A 399 -3.78 -2.86 -16.05
N ILE A 400 -4.53 -3.06 -14.96
CA ILE A 400 -4.41 -4.27 -14.14
C ILE A 400 -5.20 -5.41 -14.80
N PRO A 401 -4.55 -6.43 -15.40
CA PRO A 401 -5.28 -7.53 -15.99
C PRO A 401 -5.88 -8.43 -14.90
N PHE A 402 -7.07 -8.95 -15.15
CA PHE A 402 -7.58 -10.10 -14.39
C PHE A 402 -7.15 -11.38 -15.11
N CYS A 403 -6.68 -12.36 -14.36
CA CYS A 403 -6.18 -13.66 -14.85
C CYS A 403 -6.87 -14.79 -14.09
N GLY A 404 -6.95 -15.98 -14.70
CA GLY A 404 -7.55 -17.17 -14.09
C GLY A 404 -8.83 -17.65 -14.77
N GLU A 405 -9.56 -18.51 -14.07
CA GLU A 405 -10.87 -18.98 -14.55
C GLU A 405 -11.98 -17.96 -14.28
N PRO A 406 -13.00 -17.86 -15.15
CA PRO A 406 -14.11 -16.91 -14.97
C PRO A 406 -14.91 -17.12 -13.67
N ASP A 407 -14.84 -18.29 -13.05
CA ASP A 407 -15.49 -18.64 -11.78
C ASP A 407 -14.53 -18.60 -10.58
N SER A 408 -13.29 -18.11 -10.76
CA SER A 408 -12.27 -18.10 -9.71
C SER A 408 -12.65 -17.19 -8.54
N VAL A 409 -12.35 -17.64 -7.34
CA VAL A 409 -12.29 -16.79 -6.15
C VAL A 409 -11.00 -15.98 -6.19
N ILE A 410 -11.10 -14.66 -5.97
CA ILE A 410 -9.92 -13.79 -5.91
C ILE A 410 -9.46 -13.64 -4.46
N VAL A 411 -8.17 -13.88 -4.24
CA VAL A 411 -7.47 -13.56 -2.99
C VAL A 411 -6.39 -12.53 -3.30
N PHE A 412 -6.55 -11.32 -2.76
CA PHE A 412 -5.55 -10.26 -2.86
C PHE A 412 -4.57 -10.36 -1.69
N SER A 413 -3.28 -10.38 -2.02
CA SER A 413 -2.19 -10.52 -1.06
C SER A 413 -1.21 -9.35 -1.19
N ASN A 414 -0.93 -8.70 -0.07
CA ASN A 414 0.06 -7.63 0.01
C ASN A 414 0.97 -7.85 1.23
N SER A 415 2.29 -7.70 1.04
CA SER A 415 3.27 -7.83 2.12
C SER A 415 4.12 -6.59 2.22
N LEU A 416 3.95 -5.85 3.31
CA LEU A 416 4.72 -4.65 3.65
C LEU A 416 5.89 -4.96 4.60
N THR A 417 6.15 -6.24 4.88
CA THR A 417 7.17 -6.68 5.85
C THR A 417 8.56 -6.10 5.59
N LYS A 418 8.98 -5.99 4.31
CA LYS A 418 10.27 -5.39 3.94
C LYS A 418 10.36 -3.87 4.09
N ALA A 419 9.21 -3.20 4.21
CA ALA A 419 9.16 -1.75 4.39
C ALA A 419 9.46 -1.36 5.85
N GLU A 420 9.23 -2.28 6.80
CA GLU A 420 9.45 -2.10 8.24
C GLU A 420 8.87 -0.80 8.80
N LEU A 421 7.71 -0.36 8.27
CA LEU A 421 7.09 0.95 8.53
C LEU A 421 7.02 1.29 10.03
N ILE A 422 6.68 0.32 10.88
CA ILE A 422 6.59 0.50 12.34
C ILE A 422 7.96 0.89 12.91
N LYS A 423 9.01 0.13 12.58
CA LYS A 423 10.36 0.28 13.16
C LYS A 423 11.15 1.46 12.59
N VAL A 424 10.88 1.86 11.34
CA VAL A 424 11.58 2.98 10.71
C VAL A 424 10.98 4.34 11.08
N THR A 425 9.89 4.35 11.85
CA THR A 425 9.20 5.57 12.30
C THR A 425 9.55 5.83 13.75
N ASP A 426 10.47 6.77 13.97
CA ASP A 426 10.97 7.14 15.28
C ASP A 426 10.77 8.64 15.50
N PHE A 427 9.76 8.97 16.32
CA PHE A 427 9.39 10.34 16.67
C PHE A 427 9.74 10.65 18.14
N ALA A 428 10.67 9.89 18.74
CA ALA A 428 11.18 10.16 20.08
C ALA A 428 11.58 11.63 20.33
N PRO A 429 12.22 12.35 19.38
CA PRO A 429 12.66 13.73 19.62
C PRO A 429 11.52 14.73 19.89
N VAL A 430 10.29 14.40 19.51
CA VAL A 430 9.12 15.28 19.68
C VAL A 430 8.14 14.75 20.74
N MET A 431 8.58 13.79 21.56
CA MET A 431 7.77 13.27 22.66
C MET A 431 7.67 14.30 23.79
N LEU A 432 6.45 14.61 24.20
CA LEU A 432 6.14 15.51 25.31
C LEU A 432 6.09 14.77 26.64
N CYS A 433 5.40 13.62 26.68
CA CYS A 433 5.36 12.77 27.86
C CYS A 433 5.07 11.31 27.52
N VAL A 434 5.43 10.44 28.46
CA VAL A 434 5.19 9.00 28.38
C VAL A 434 3.70 8.74 28.63
N GLY A 435 3.06 8.05 27.69
CA GLY A 435 1.65 7.67 27.80
C GLY A 435 1.48 6.31 28.46
N GLU A 436 2.18 5.30 27.93
CA GLU A 436 2.23 3.95 28.46
C GLU A 436 3.50 3.69 29.27
N GLY A 437 3.34 3.17 30.50
CA GLY A 437 4.45 2.91 31.41
C GLY A 437 5.41 1.79 30.95
N ASP A 438 6.65 1.84 31.46
CA ASP A 438 7.74 0.92 31.08
C ASP A 438 7.47 -0.57 31.31
N GLN A 439 6.55 -0.92 32.21
CA GLN A 439 6.24 -2.31 32.51
C GLN A 439 5.33 -2.98 31.46
N THR A 440 4.47 -2.21 30.78
CA THR A 440 3.49 -2.77 29.82
C THR A 440 3.90 -2.54 28.37
N ARG A 441 4.76 -1.54 28.13
CA ARG A 441 5.21 -1.15 26.80
C ARG A 441 6.06 -2.21 26.10
N SER A 442 6.12 -2.11 24.77
CA SER A 442 6.81 -3.08 23.91
C SER A 442 7.61 -2.47 22.75
N ASN A 443 7.75 -1.15 22.79
CA ASN A 443 8.41 -0.31 21.81
C ASN A 443 9.24 0.76 22.54
N PRO A 444 10.29 1.32 21.92
CA PRO A 444 11.00 2.50 22.44
C PRO A 444 10.09 3.75 22.52
N HIS A 445 10.47 4.73 23.35
CA HIS A 445 9.71 5.99 23.52
C HIS A 445 9.57 6.74 22.22
N GLY A 446 8.37 7.28 21.97
CA GLY A 446 8.02 8.05 20.77
C GLY A 446 8.05 7.27 19.44
N THR A 447 8.14 5.93 19.46
CA THR A 447 8.07 5.13 18.24
C THR A 447 6.65 4.61 17.99
N MET A 448 6.36 4.27 16.73
CA MET A 448 5.04 3.77 16.35
C MET A 448 4.77 2.39 16.98
N VAL A 449 3.56 2.18 17.49
CA VAL A 449 3.09 0.88 18.00
C VAL A 449 2.60 0.01 16.87
N ASN A 450 1.68 0.56 16.06
CA ASN A 450 1.11 -0.08 14.88
C ASN A 450 0.53 0.96 13.92
N PHE A 451 0.08 0.50 12.75
CA PHE A 451 -0.70 1.32 11.84
C PHE A 451 -1.71 0.46 11.09
N PHE A 452 -2.77 1.11 10.61
CA PHE A 452 -3.73 0.51 9.68
C PHE A 452 -4.02 1.48 8.55
N PHE A 453 -4.45 0.96 7.40
CA PHE A 453 -4.79 1.79 6.25
C PHE A 453 -6.09 1.33 5.61
N LYS A 454 -6.85 2.30 5.13
CA LYS A 454 -8.07 2.15 4.33
C LYS A 454 -8.15 3.33 3.38
N ASP A 455 -8.78 3.13 2.24
CA ASP A 455 -9.05 4.23 1.33
C ASP A 455 -10.06 5.19 1.97
N ALA A 456 -9.77 6.49 1.96
CA ALA A 456 -10.53 7.47 2.74
C ALA A 456 -11.97 7.67 2.23
N ASN A 457 -12.22 7.39 0.95
CA ASN A 457 -13.50 7.68 0.30
C ASN A 457 -14.07 6.50 -0.50
N GLU A 458 -13.34 5.39 -0.61
CA GLU A 458 -13.78 4.25 -1.42
C GLU A 458 -14.52 3.22 -0.57
N PRO A 459 -15.61 2.61 -1.08
CA PRO A 459 -16.20 1.45 -0.44
C PRO A 459 -15.18 0.31 -0.43
N ILE A 460 -15.17 -0.48 0.64
CA ILE A 460 -14.27 -1.62 0.73
C ILE A 460 -14.60 -2.59 -0.43
N PRO A 461 -13.63 -2.96 -1.28
CA PRO A 461 -13.88 -3.85 -2.40
C PRO A 461 -14.32 -5.22 -1.89
N HIS A 462 -15.33 -5.83 -2.54
CA HIS A 462 -15.81 -7.17 -2.22
C HIS A 462 -14.85 -8.27 -2.71
N VAL A 463 -13.60 -8.25 -2.23
CA VAL A 463 -12.53 -9.18 -2.58
C VAL A 463 -11.93 -9.73 -1.29
N ASN A 464 -11.58 -11.03 -1.26
CA ASN A 464 -10.85 -11.55 -0.11
C ASN A 464 -9.46 -10.94 -0.13
N ALA A 465 -9.10 -10.21 0.92
CA ALA A 465 -7.84 -9.46 0.94
C ALA A 465 -7.11 -9.66 2.27
N LEU A 466 -5.79 -9.76 2.19
CA LEU A 466 -4.90 -9.76 3.34
C LEU A 466 -3.67 -8.90 3.06
N SER A 467 -3.37 -8.03 4.02
CA SER A 467 -2.11 -7.30 4.09
C SER A 467 -1.33 -7.72 5.33
N ILE A 468 -0.09 -8.15 5.12
CA ILE A 468 0.90 -8.36 6.19
C ILE A 468 1.58 -7.00 6.42
N LEU A 469 1.25 -6.33 7.53
CA LEU A 469 1.63 -4.94 7.77
C LEU A 469 3.09 -4.83 8.22
N GLY A 470 3.57 -5.80 9.00
CA GLY A 470 4.97 -5.87 9.42
C GLY A 470 5.13 -6.35 10.87
N LYS A 471 6.40 -6.49 11.27
CA LYS A 471 6.77 -6.83 12.65
C LYS A 471 6.87 -5.57 13.49
N ASP A 472 6.29 -5.58 14.69
CA ASP A 472 6.46 -4.53 15.69
C ASP A 472 7.84 -4.61 16.37
N HIS A 473 8.09 -3.73 17.34
CA HIS A 473 9.35 -3.68 18.09
C HIS A 473 9.59 -4.91 18.98
N SER A 474 8.54 -5.62 19.39
CA SER A 474 8.63 -6.90 20.12
C SER A 474 8.84 -8.12 19.21
N GLY A 475 8.76 -7.92 17.89
CA GLY A 475 8.84 -8.97 16.87
C GLY A 475 7.52 -9.69 16.61
N GLY A 476 6.41 -9.27 17.25
CA GLY A 476 5.07 -9.70 16.89
C GLY A 476 4.65 -9.12 15.54
N THR A 477 3.75 -9.78 14.82
CA THR A 477 3.37 -9.40 13.45
C THR A 477 1.92 -8.92 13.39
N TRP A 478 1.72 -7.77 12.75
CA TRP A 478 0.42 -7.18 12.47
C TRP A 478 -0.08 -7.53 11.07
N PHE A 479 -1.37 -7.82 10.98
CA PHE A 479 -2.08 -8.08 9.74
C PHE A 479 -3.37 -7.27 9.72
N SER A 480 -3.84 -6.96 8.51
CA SER A 480 -5.21 -6.49 8.28
C SER A 480 -5.80 -7.23 7.09
N GLY A 481 -7.07 -7.58 7.16
CA GLY A 481 -7.72 -8.25 6.04
C GLY A 481 -9.18 -7.84 5.89
N HIS A 482 -9.75 -8.26 4.77
CA HIS A 482 -11.18 -8.22 4.46
C HIS A 482 -11.60 -9.61 4.00
N LEU A 483 -12.17 -10.39 4.92
CA LEU A 483 -12.51 -11.80 4.74
C LEU A 483 -13.92 -12.04 5.32
N SER A 484 -14.55 -13.17 4.98
CA SER A 484 -15.81 -13.56 5.62
C SER A 484 -15.62 -13.84 7.11
N LEU A 485 -16.70 -13.71 7.89
CA LEU A 485 -16.66 -14.00 9.32
C LEU A 485 -16.21 -15.43 9.61
N GLN A 486 -16.67 -16.42 8.82
CA GLN A 486 -16.29 -17.82 8.98
C GLN A 486 -14.78 -18.03 8.80
N VAL A 487 -14.16 -17.31 7.83
CA VAL A 487 -12.71 -17.40 7.63
C VAL A 487 -11.98 -16.82 8.85
N TRP A 488 -12.44 -15.68 9.38
CA TRP A 488 -11.85 -15.11 10.59
C TRP A 488 -11.96 -16.04 11.80
N GLU A 489 -13.12 -16.67 12.01
CA GLU A 489 -13.35 -17.60 13.13
C GLU A 489 -12.41 -18.82 13.05
N VAL A 490 -12.25 -19.41 11.86
CA VAL A 490 -11.33 -20.55 11.67
C VAL A 490 -9.88 -20.13 11.89
N LEU A 491 -9.48 -18.96 11.38
CA LEU A 491 -8.14 -18.42 11.64
C LEU A 491 -7.93 -18.22 13.14
N GLU A 492 -8.91 -17.68 13.86
CA GLU A 492 -8.84 -17.47 15.31
C GLU A 492 -8.62 -18.78 16.08
N GLN A 493 -9.40 -19.80 15.74
CA GLN A 493 -9.27 -21.13 16.34
C GLN A 493 -7.89 -21.73 16.07
N GLN A 494 -7.42 -21.68 14.82
CA GLN A 494 -6.12 -22.22 14.45
C GLN A 494 -4.98 -21.52 15.19
N VAL A 495 -5.01 -20.19 15.30
CA VAL A 495 -3.92 -19.45 15.97
C VAL A 495 -3.93 -19.63 17.48
N LYS A 496 -5.11 -19.84 18.11
CA LYS A 496 -5.20 -20.17 19.54
C LYS A 496 -4.59 -21.54 19.84
N LEU A 497 -4.88 -22.54 19.01
CA LEU A 497 -4.38 -23.91 19.15
C LEU A 497 -2.88 -24.07 18.79
N LEU A 498 -2.22 -23.04 18.23
CA LEU A 498 -0.80 -23.14 17.90
C LEU A 498 0.03 -23.40 19.15
N GLY A 499 0.59 -24.62 19.29
CA GLY A 499 1.43 -24.99 20.43
C GLY A 499 0.69 -25.56 21.64
N GLU A 500 -0.58 -25.91 21.46
CA GLU A 500 -1.31 -26.82 22.35
C GLU A 500 -1.31 -28.18 21.64
N ASP A 501 -0.26 -28.99 21.90
CA ASP A 501 -0.19 -30.39 21.45
C ASP A 501 -0.84 -31.32 22.47
#